data_AF-A0A5P9HME7-F1
#
_entry.id   AF-A0A5P9HME7-F1
#
_cell.length_a   1.000
_cell.length_b   1.000
_cell.length_c   1.000
_cell.angle_alpha   90.00
_cell.angle_beta   90.00
_cell.angle_gamma   90.00
#
_symmetry.space_group_name_H-M   'P 1'
#
loop_
_entity.id
_entity.type
_entity.pdbx_description
1 polymer ?
#
loop_
_entity_poly.entity_id
_entity_poly.type
_entity_poly.pdbx_seq_one_letter_code
_entity_poly.pdbx_strand_id
1 'polypeptide(L)'
;MRRYIIILLSVFLLLSACKGVDSKTNVQVTQVTTLQENGKYYVVLGVIVQENSNKEIYYESVSIEGIEVDEQFLANDVMNNTPDVFFSNKIPSSTLLETDKLYNIVLISENPSLIEFQKAYINFNNYTLEYNR
;
A
#
# COMPACT_ATOMS: atom_id res chain seq x y z
N MET A 1 23.92 -59.41 16.65
CA MET A 1 22.54 -59.10 16.20
C MET A 1 22.14 -57.78 16.85
N ARG A 2 21.99 -56.70 16.06
CA ARG A 2 20.71 -55.97 15.86
C ARG A 2 20.10 -55.49 17.20
N ARG A 3 20.06 -54.19 17.58
CA ARG A 3 19.38 -53.08 16.88
C ARG A 3 19.38 -51.74 17.69
N TYR A 4 19.39 -50.62 16.95
CA TYR A 4 18.85 -49.25 17.16
C TYR A 4 19.34 -48.28 18.26
N ILE A 5 20.13 -47.29 17.81
CA ILE A 5 20.01 -45.82 17.90
C ILE A 5 19.15 -45.22 19.03
N ILE A 6 19.79 -44.39 19.87
CA ILE A 6 19.12 -43.33 20.64
C ILE A 6 19.76 -41.99 20.26
N ILE A 7 19.06 -41.23 19.43
CA ILE A 7 19.29 -39.80 19.20
C ILE A 7 18.63 -39.08 20.37
N LEU A 8 19.36 -38.27 21.13
CA LEU A 8 18.77 -37.26 21.99
C LEU A 8 19.38 -35.90 21.67
N LEU A 9 18.88 -35.33 20.57
CA LEU A 9 19.00 -33.93 20.22
C LEU A 9 18.08 -33.14 21.17
N SER A 10 18.64 -32.50 22.20
CA SER A 10 17.89 -31.61 23.09
C SER A 10 18.24 -30.16 22.79
N VAL A 11 17.74 -29.68 21.65
CA VAL A 11 17.54 -28.24 21.41
C VAL A 11 16.13 -27.95 21.91
N PHE A 12 16.01 -27.31 23.06
CA PHE A 12 14.77 -26.61 23.44
C PHE A 12 15.12 -25.15 23.72
N LEU A 13 15.23 -24.41 22.63
CA LEU A 13 14.94 -22.98 22.56
C LEU A 13 13.50 -22.77 23.00
N LEU A 14 13.26 -21.93 24.00
CA LEU A 14 12.05 -21.11 24.12
C LEU A 14 12.27 -20.01 25.17
N LEU A 15 13.31 -19.21 24.95
CA LEU A 15 13.30 -17.80 25.32
C LEU A 15 12.97 -17.04 24.05
N SER A 16 11.72 -16.61 23.90
CA SER A 16 11.41 -15.30 23.35
C SER A 16 9.91 -15.05 23.39
N ALA A 17 9.57 -13.99 24.11
CA ALA A 17 8.52 -13.06 23.76
C ALA A 17 7.09 -13.60 23.76
N CYS A 18 6.46 -13.38 24.91
CA CYS A 18 5.20 -12.65 24.92
C CYS A 18 5.33 -11.46 23.94
N LYS A 19 4.76 -11.59 22.74
CA LYS A 19 4.32 -10.46 21.93
C LYS A 19 2.91 -10.81 21.50
N GLY A 20 1.98 -9.96 21.92
CA GLY A 20 0.60 -10.03 21.48
C GLY A 20 0.58 -10.22 19.97
N VAL A 21 -0.39 -11.00 19.53
CA VAL A 21 -0.81 -10.99 18.14
C VAL A 21 -1.30 -9.57 17.89
N ASP A 22 -0.38 -8.66 17.53
CA ASP A 22 -0.74 -7.39 16.92
C ASP A 22 -1.55 -7.80 15.70
N SER A 23 -2.85 -7.52 15.75
CA SER A 23 -3.77 -7.62 14.63
C SER A 23 -3.20 -6.73 13.53
N LYS A 24 -2.38 -7.32 12.66
CA LYS A 24 -1.70 -6.61 11.59
C LYS A 24 -2.74 -6.20 10.58
N THR A 25 -3.10 -4.94 10.61
CA THR A 25 -3.61 -4.23 9.45
C THR A 25 -2.64 -4.45 8.32
N ASN A 26 -3.15 -4.96 7.21
CA ASN A 26 -2.39 -5.13 5.99
C ASN A 26 -2.99 -4.21 4.95
N VAL A 27 -2.20 -3.30 4.41
CA VAL A 27 -2.60 -2.49 3.26
C VAL A 27 -1.92 -3.09 2.05
N GLN A 28 -2.69 -3.47 1.04
CA GLN A 28 -2.19 -4.12 -0.16
C GLN A 28 -2.37 -3.21 -1.38
N VAL A 29 -1.29 -2.96 -2.12
CA VAL A 29 -1.39 -2.42 -3.48
C VAL A 29 -1.74 -3.56 -4.44
N THR A 30 -2.90 -3.47 -5.09
CA THR A 30 -3.44 -4.52 -5.96
C THR A 30 -3.21 -4.26 -7.44
N GLN A 31 -3.09 -2.99 -7.84
CA GLN A 31 -2.91 -2.60 -9.22
C GLN A 31 -2.08 -1.32 -9.33
N VAL A 32 -1.28 -1.23 -10.39
CA VAL A 32 -0.61 0.01 -10.79
C VAL A 32 -0.93 0.29 -12.25
N THR A 33 -1.49 1.47 -12.52
CA THR A 33 -1.73 1.96 -13.88
C THR A 33 -0.95 3.24 -14.11
N THR A 34 -0.36 3.38 -15.29
CA THR A 34 0.36 4.59 -15.70
C THR A 34 -0.24 5.18 -16.96
N LEU A 35 -0.36 6.51 -17.03
CA LEU A 35 -0.90 7.27 -18.16
C LEU A 35 -0.07 8.53 -18.40
N GLN A 36 -0.03 9.00 -19.64
CA GLN A 36 0.47 10.31 -20.01
C GLN A 36 -0.60 11.09 -20.78
N GLU A 37 -0.95 12.28 -20.33
CA GLU A 37 -1.96 13.12 -20.98
C GLU A 37 -1.69 14.62 -20.72
N ASN A 38 -1.80 15.44 -21.77
CA ASN A 38 -1.62 16.90 -21.69
C ASN A 38 -0.30 17.34 -21.02
N GLY A 39 0.79 16.61 -21.26
CA GLY A 39 2.11 16.90 -20.68
C GLY A 39 2.28 16.45 -19.22
N LYS A 40 1.27 15.83 -18.62
CA LYS A 40 1.32 15.28 -17.26
C LYS A 40 1.41 13.77 -17.28
N TYR A 41 2.11 13.24 -16.28
CA TYR A 41 2.24 11.82 -16.00
C TYR A 41 1.38 11.46 -14.80
N TYR A 42 0.66 10.35 -14.93
CA TYR A 42 -0.26 9.85 -13.91
C TYR A 42 0.16 8.45 -13.49
N VAL A 43 0.20 8.21 -12.18
CA VAL A 43 0.30 6.88 -11.59
C VAL A 43 -0.93 6.67 -10.72
N VAL A 44 -1.63 5.56 -10.93
CA VAL A 44 -2.80 5.16 -10.14
C VAL A 44 -2.47 3.87 -9.42
N LEU A 45 -2.48 3.93 -8.08
CA LEU A 45 -2.24 2.80 -7.20
C LEU A 45 -3.58 2.34 -6.64
N GLY A 46 -4.05 1.17 -7.06
CA GLY A 46 -5.20 0.50 -6.45
C GLY A 46 -4.80 -0.08 -5.10
N VAL A 47 -5.49 0.28 -4.03
CA VAL A 47 -5.17 -0.09 -2.66
C VAL A 47 -6.39 -0.68 -1.96
N ILE A 48 -6.20 -1.84 -1.33
CA ILE A 48 -7.19 -2.47 -0.44
C ILE A 48 -6.64 -2.45 0.99
N VAL A 49 -7.46 -1.96 1.91
CA VAL A 49 -7.16 -1.97 3.35
C VAL A 49 -7.78 -3.23 3.97
N GLN A 50 -6.95 -4.10 4.52
CA GLN A 50 -7.37 -5.27 5.30
C GLN A 50 -7.07 -5.00 6.76
N GLU A 51 -8.09 -4.60 7.52
CA GLU A 51 -7.98 -4.27 8.93
C GLU A 51 -8.74 -5.33 9.75
N ASN A 52 -8.03 -5.99 10.68
CA ASN A 52 -8.60 -7.01 11.58
C ASN A 52 -8.89 -6.44 12.98
N SER A 53 -8.74 -5.13 13.17
CA SER A 53 -8.99 -4.41 14.43
C SER A 53 -10.00 -3.27 14.25
N ASN A 54 -10.52 -2.71 15.34
CA ASN A 54 -11.46 -1.58 15.27
C ASN A 54 -10.75 -0.23 15.03
N LYS A 55 -9.61 -0.22 14.34
CA LYS A 55 -8.84 1.00 14.09
C LYS A 55 -9.36 1.73 12.87
N GLU A 56 -9.43 3.05 12.99
CA GLU A 56 -9.77 3.94 11.90
C GLU A 56 -8.54 4.26 11.04
N ILE A 57 -8.68 4.08 9.73
CA ILE A 57 -7.60 4.28 8.76
C ILE A 57 -7.98 5.40 7.80
N TYR A 58 -7.05 6.32 7.58
CA TYR A 58 -7.15 7.51 6.74
C TYR A 58 -5.91 7.59 5.86
N TYR A 59 -6.10 7.99 4.60
CA TYR A 59 -4.99 8.26 3.70
C TYR A 59 -4.36 9.62 4.02
N GLU A 60 -3.03 9.68 4.09
CA GLU A 60 -2.31 10.91 4.34
C GLU A 60 -1.58 11.39 3.08
N SER A 61 -0.69 10.56 2.54
CA SER A 61 0.15 10.92 1.40
C SER A 61 0.87 9.72 0.77
N VAL A 62 1.51 9.97 -0.36
CA VAL A 62 2.54 9.14 -0.98
C VAL A 62 3.77 10.00 -1.22
N SER A 63 4.93 9.42 -0.96
CA SER A 63 6.22 9.96 -1.40
C SER A 63 6.94 8.95 -2.29
N ILE A 64 7.66 9.48 -3.27
CA ILE A 64 8.50 8.70 -4.18
C ILE A 64 9.92 9.24 -4.06
N GLU A 65 10.89 8.34 -3.93
CA GLU A 65 12.28 8.73 -3.73
C GLU A 65 12.81 9.52 -4.93
N GLY A 66 13.25 10.75 -4.69
CA GLY A 66 13.85 11.62 -5.70
C GLY A 66 12.89 12.16 -6.76
N ILE A 67 11.58 11.98 -6.60
CA ILE A 67 10.56 12.46 -7.55
C ILE A 67 9.58 13.40 -6.84
N GLU A 68 9.46 14.62 -7.36
CA GLU A 68 8.45 15.58 -6.91
C GLU A 68 7.08 15.23 -7.52
N VAL A 69 6.09 15.04 -6.65
CA VAL A 69 4.70 14.80 -7.02
C VAL A 69 3.95 16.11 -6.90
N ASP A 70 3.45 16.63 -8.02
CA ASP A 70 2.79 17.93 -8.10
C ASP A 70 1.39 17.91 -7.45
N GLU A 71 0.63 16.84 -7.70
CA GLU A 71 -0.66 16.61 -7.08
C GLU A 71 -0.84 15.14 -6.72
N GLN A 72 -1.47 14.90 -5.58
CA GLN A 72 -1.90 13.57 -5.17
C GLN A 72 -3.26 13.62 -4.49
N PHE A 73 -4.07 12.59 -4.70
CA PHE A 73 -5.36 12.47 -4.03
C PHE A 73 -5.86 11.02 -4.00
N LEU A 74 -6.85 10.81 -3.13
CA LEU A 74 -7.60 9.56 -3.06
C LEU A 74 -8.87 9.66 -3.90
N ALA A 75 -9.23 8.57 -4.58
CA ALA A 75 -10.45 8.42 -5.35
C ALA A 75 -11.12 7.08 -5.04
N ASN A 76 -12.45 7.01 -5.21
CA ASN A 76 -13.16 5.73 -5.20
C ASN A 76 -12.72 4.84 -6.37
N ASP A 77 -12.97 3.54 -6.27
CA ASP A 77 -12.72 2.58 -7.34
C ASP A 77 -13.35 3.04 -8.67
N VAL A 78 -12.53 3.05 -9.72
CA VAL A 78 -12.95 3.41 -11.07
C VAL A 78 -12.44 2.36 -12.03
N MET A 79 -13.36 1.70 -12.74
CA MET A 79 -13.01 0.72 -13.78
C MET A 79 -12.37 1.36 -15.03
N ASN A 80 -12.46 2.69 -15.18
CA ASN A 80 -11.93 3.44 -16.32
C ASN A 80 -10.78 4.35 -15.89
N ASN A 81 -9.60 4.11 -16.46
CA ASN A 81 -8.37 4.79 -16.10
C ASN A 81 -8.11 6.05 -16.95
N THR A 82 -8.93 7.09 -16.79
CA THR A 82 -8.74 8.41 -17.44
C THR A 82 -8.73 9.55 -16.43
N PRO A 83 -8.06 10.70 -16.72
CA PRO A 83 -7.96 11.81 -15.78
C PRO A 83 -9.33 12.34 -15.33
N ASP A 84 -10.24 12.57 -16.26
CA ASP A 84 -11.59 13.07 -15.97
C ASP A 84 -12.34 12.17 -14.97
N VAL A 85 -12.17 10.85 -15.11
CA VAL A 85 -12.78 9.87 -14.22
C VAL A 85 -12.15 9.92 -12.83
N PHE A 86 -10.82 10.05 -12.73
CA PHE A 86 -10.11 10.19 -11.46
C PHE A 86 -10.58 11.43 -10.69
N PHE A 87 -10.61 12.59 -11.35
CA PHE A 87 -11.01 13.86 -10.72
C PHE A 87 -12.48 13.85 -10.30
N SER A 88 -13.37 13.25 -11.11
CA SER A 88 -14.80 13.14 -10.79
C SER A 88 -15.09 12.23 -9.59
N ASN A 89 -14.17 11.31 -9.27
CA ASN A 89 -14.31 10.36 -8.16
C ASN A 89 -13.38 10.67 -6.98
N LYS A 90 -12.74 11.85 -6.98
CA LYS A 90 -11.90 12.34 -5.89
C LYS A 90 -12.69 12.38 -4.59
N ILE A 91 -12.12 11.83 -3.53
CA ILE A 91 -12.67 11.86 -2.18
C ILE A 91 -11.70 12.60 -1.24
N PRO A 92 -12.19 13.17 -0.13
CA PRO A 92 -11.32 13.80 0.86
C PRO A 92 -10.27 12.82 1.40
N SER A 93 -9.04 13.28 1.66
CA SER A 93 -8.00 12.46 2.29
C SER A 93 -8.39 11.98 3.69
N SER A 94 -9.18 12.78 4.42
CA SER A 94 -9.75 12.43 5.73
C SER A 94 -10.91 11.42 5.66
N THR A 95 -11.13 10.76 4.52
CA THR A 95 -12.15 9.70 4.41
C THR A 95 -11.69 8.47 5.17
N LEU A 96 -12.56 7.97 6.05
CA LEU A 96 -12.35 6.70 6.73
C LEU A 96 -12.39 5.56 5.70
N LEU A 97 -11.30 4.80 5.60
CA LEU A 97 -11.17 3.70 4.65
C LEU A 97 -11.86 2.45 5.18
N GLU A 98 -12.91 2.04 4.49
CA GLU A 98 -13.60 0.76 4.73
C GLU A 98 -12.72 -0.44 4.39
N THR A 99 -12.78 -1.48 5.23
CA THR A 99 -12.09 -2.76 5.01
C THR A 99 -12.57 -3.45 3.73
N ASP A 100 -11.66 -4.10 3.01
CA ASP A 100 -11.90 -4.85 1.76
C ASP A 100 -12.49 -4.02 0.60
N LYS A 101 -12.58 -2.69 0.76
CA LYS A 101 -12.96 -1.78 -0.31
C LYS A 101 -11.72 -1.30 -1.06
N LEU A 102 -11.83 -1.27 -2.39
CA LEU A 102 -10.78 -0.77 -3.27
C LEU A 102 -10.85 0.76 -3.35
N TYR A 103 -9.70 1.39 -3.15
CA TYR A 103 -9.48 2.82 -3.36
C TYR A 103 -8.34 3.03 -4.34
N ASN A 104 -8.36 4.16 -5.03
CA ASN A 104 -7.30 4.55 -5.95
C ASN A 104 -6.55 5.75 -5.39
N ILE A 105 -5.23 5.62 -5.25
CA ILE A 105 -4.35 6.76 -4.99
C ILE A 105 -3.81 7.23 -6.33
N VAL A 106 -4.12 8.47 -6.67
CA VAL A 106 -3.72 9.09 -7.93
C VAL A 106 -2.58 10.04 -7.65
N LEU A 107 -1.47 9.85 -8.35
CA LEU A 107 -0.27 10.69 -8.30
C LEU A 107 -0.09 11.34 -9.66
N ILE A 108 0.19 12.64 -9.67
CA ILE A 108 0.33 13.44 -10.88
C ILE A 108 1.63 14.24 -10.79
N SER A 109 2.41 14.22 -11.86
CA SER A 109 3.63 15.02 -11.98
C SER A 109 3.89 15.38 -13.43
N GLU A 110 4.52 16.52 -13.68
CA GLU A 110 5.15 16.83 -14.97
C GLU A 110 6.47 16.08 -15.17
N ASN A 111 7.02 15.45 -14.12
CA ASN A 111 8.25 14.66 -14.18
C ASN A 111 7.99 13.26 -14.80
N PRO A 112 8.60 12.91 -15.94
CA PRO A 112 8.45 11.59 -16.56
C PRO A 112 8.92 10.44 -15.67
N SER A 113 9.86 10.69 -14.76
CA SER A 113 10.34 9.67 -13.83
C SER A 113 9.22 9.15 -12.90
N LEU A 114 8.11 9.89 -12.76
CA LEU A 114 6.95 9.43 -12.00
C LEU A 114 6.43 8.08 -12.51
N ILE A 115 6.44 7.81 -13.81
CA ILE A 115 5.99 6.52 -14.38
C ILE A 115 7.10 5.47 -14.45
N GLU A 116 8.31 5.78 -14.00
CA GLU A 116 9.47 4.87 -13.98
C GLU A 116 9.96 4.59 -12.54
N PHE A 117 9.23 5.09 -11.54
CA PHE A 117 9.60 4.96 -10.15
C PHE A 117 9.79 3.49 -9.74
N GLN A 118 10.88 3.24 -9.00
CA GLN A 118 11.19 1.91 -8.48
C GLN A 118 10.56 1.68 -7.11
N LYS A 119 10.37 2.77 -6.35
CA LYS A 119 10.00 2.71 -4.94
C LYS A 119 9.07 3.85 -4.57
N ALA A 120 7.97 3.54 -3.89
CA ALA A 120 7.03 4.51 -3.30
C ALA A 120 6.73 4.14 -1.85
N TYR A 121 6.52 5.18 -1.03
CA TYR A 121 6.09 5.05 0.36
C TYR A 121 4.70 5.65 0.51
N ILE A 122 3.72 4.80 0.81
CA ILE A 122 2.33 5.18 0.97
C ILE A 122 2.04 5.29 2.46
N ASN A 123 1.65 6.47 2.90
CA ASN A 123 1.38 6.77 4.31
C ASN A 123 -0.12 6.86 4.54
N PHE A 124 -0.56 6.01 5.46
CA PHE A 124 -1.83 6.09 6.14
C PHE A 124 -1.56 6.46 7.59
N ASN A 125 -2.55 7.03 8.27
CA ASN A 125 -2.42 7.23 9.70
C ASN A 125 -2.09 5.86 10.37
N ASN A 126 -1.00 5.80 11.11
CA ASN A 126 -0.48 4.59 11.77
C ASN A 126 0.19 3.53 10.88
N TYR A 127 0.22 3.66 9.55
CA TYR A 127 0.83 2.66 8.66
C TYR A 127 1.60 3.30 7.50
N THR A 128 2.83 2.85 7.29
CA THR A 128 3.59 3.16 6.07
C THR A 128 3.79 1.87 5.28
N LEU A 129 3.33 1.87 4.04
CA LEU A 129 3.50 0.79 3.09
C LEU A 129 4.60 1.14 2.11
N GLU A 130 5.57 0.25 1.97
CA GLU A 130 6.58 0.32 0.92
C GLU A 130 6.07 -0.47 -0.30
N TYR A 131 5.98 0.20 -1.45
CA TYR A 131 5.69 -0.42 -2.73
C TYR A 131 6.93 -0.37 -3.61
N ASN A 132 7.32 -1.54 -4.13
CA ASN A 132 8.41 -1.71 -5.08
C ASN A 132 7.81 -2.24 -6.38
N ARG A 133 8.10 -1.58 -7.50
CA ARG A 133 7.55 -1.89 -8.83
C ARG A 133 8.35 -2.95 -9.58
#